data_AF-A0A1L7ANR3-F1
#
_entry.id   AF-A0A1L7ANR3-F1
#
_cell.length_a   1.000
_cell.length_b   1.000
_cell.length_c   1.000
_cell.angle_alpha   90.00
_cell.angle_beta   90.00
_cell.angle_gamma   90.00
#
_symmetry.space_group_name_H-M   'P 1'
#
loop_
_entity.id
_entity.type
_entity.pdbx_description
1 polymer ?
#
loop_
_entity_poly.entity_id
_entity_poly.type
_entity_poly.pdbx_seq_one_letter_code
_entity_poly.pdbx_strand_id
1 'polypeptide(L)'
;MSQTFRIRLREITSASGCVDFYVTAETPEEAAQILSTAYQAARASNTSVVTLPDGQVGIIDPESPEVVGVSYHLLDGADAEIATIAPAAPKPN
;
A
#
# COMPACT_ATOMS: atom_id res chain seq x y z
N MET A 1 3.64 -19.47 7.25
CA MET A 1 2.68 -19.86 6.17
C MET A 1 2.17 -18.55 5.60
N SER A 2 2.32 -18.33 4.31
CA SER A 2 1.87 -17.08 3.67
C SER A 2 0.39 -17.15 3.31
N GLN A 3 -0.30 -16.02 3.47
CA GLN A 3 -1.70 -15.83 3.10
C GLN A 3 -1.86 -14.49 2.36
N THR A 4 -2.92 -14.36 1.57
CA THR A 4 -3.19 -13.14 0.81
C THR A 4 -4.02 -12.19 1.67
N PHE A 5 -3.50 -10.99 1.88
CA PHE A 5 -4.16 -9.89 2.59
C PHE A 5 -4.59 -8.83 1.59
N ARG A 6 -5.80 -8.30 1.77
CA ARG A 6 -6.25 -7.15 1.00
C ARG A 6 -5.93 -5.87 1.78
N ILE A 7 -5.09 -5.02 1.22
CA ILE A 7 -4.66 -3.77 1.85
C ILE A 7 -5.03 -2.61 0.95
N ARG A 8 -5.78 -1.65 1.51
CA ARG A 8 -6.06 -0.37 0.87
C ARG A 8 -4.93 0.61 1.18
N LEU A 9 -4.26 1.07 0.15
CA LEU A 9 -3.34 2.19 0.20
C LEU A 9 -4.13 3.47 -0.01
N ARG A 10 -4.17 4.33 1.01
CA ARG A 10 -4.79 5.65 0.92
C ARG A 10 -3.72 6.72 1.08
N GLU A 11 -3.64 7.60 0.10
CA GLU A 11 -2.83 8.80 0.20
C GLU A 11 -3.56 9.85 1.01
N ILE A 12 -2.82 10.48 1.91
CA ILE A 12 -3.26 11.65 2.65
C ILE A 12 -2.82 12.84 1.79
N THR A 13 -3.73 13.29 0.93
CA THR A 13 -3.62 14.43 0.02
C THR A 13 -4.88 15.30 0.16
N SER A 14 -4.83 16.52 -0.41
CA SER A 14 -6.00 17.41 -0.51
C SER A 14 -7.13 16.82 -1.39
N ALA A 15 -6.79 15.91 -2.31
CA ALA A 15 -7.70 15.14 -3.15
C ALA A 15 -7.42 13.66 -2.91
N SER A 16 -8.10 13.05 -1.94
CA SER A 16 -7.78 11.72 -1.41
C SER A 16 -7.79 10.63 -2.49
N GLY A 17 -6.61 10.15 -2.88
CA GLY A 17 -6.44 8.98 -3.74
C GLY A 17 -6.40 7.69 -2.91
N CYS A 18 -7.13 6.66 -3.31
CA CYS A 18 -7.01 5.34 -2.70
C CYS A 18 -7.07 4.22 -3.73
N VAL A 19 -6.33 3.15 -3.45
CA VAL A 19 -6.25 1.95 -4.29
C VAL A 19 -6.14 0.72 -3.41
N ASP A 20 -6.71 -0.39 -3.87
CA ASP A 20 -6.68 -1.65 -3.15
C ASP A 20 -5.68 -2.60 -3.78
N PHE A 21 -4.91 -3.27 -2.93
CA PHE A 21 -3.94 -4.29 -3.33
C PHE A 21 -4.21 -5.61 -2.62
N TYR A 22 -3.89 -6.71 -3.30
CA TYR A 22 -3.88 -8.05 -2.72
C TYR A 22 -2.43 -8.48 -2.59
N VAL A 23 -1.93 -8.51 -1.36
CA VAL A 23 -0.53 -8.77 -1.06
C VAL A 23 -0.42 -10.10 -0.32
N THR A 24 0.41 -11.01 -0.84
CA THR A 24 0.68 -12.29 -0.19
C THR A 24 1.88 -12.16 0.75
N ALA A 25 1.66 -12.36 2.05
CA ALA A 25 2.69 -12.25 3.10
C ALA A 25 2.39 -13.20 4.28
N GLU A 26 3.29 -13.30 5.26
CA GLU A 26 2.99 -14.11 6.46
C GLU A 26 2.16 -13.31 7.48
N THR A 27 2.32 -11.99 7.52
CA THR A 27 1.52 -11.09 8.39
C THR A 27 0.98 -9.89 7.62
N PRO A 28 -0.11 -9.25 8.10
CA PRO A 28 -0.61 -8.02 7.51
C PRO A 28 0.41 -6.87 7.54
N GLU A 29 1.30 -6.83 8.54
CA GLU A 29 2.37 -5.83 8.67
C GLU A 29 3.45 -6.03 7.60
N GLU A 30 3.80 -7.28 7.28
CA GLU A 30 4.70 -7.59 6.17
C GLU A 30 4.07 -7.25 4.82
N ALA A 31 2.77 -7.53 4.65
CA ALA A 31 2.03 -7.11 3.47
C ALA A 31 2.03 -5.57 3.31
N ALA A 32 1.80 -4.83 4.41
CA ALA A 32 1.89 -3.37 4.41
C ALA A 32 3.31 -2.88 4.11
N GLN A 33 4.35 -3.59 4.58
CA GLN A 33 5.74 -3.27 4.29
C GLN A 33 6.09 -3.45 2.81
N ILE A 34 5.67 -4.56 2.19
CA ILE A 34 5.86 -4.80 0.75
C ILE A 34 5.23 -3.67 -0.06
N LEU A 35 3.98 -3.32 0.28
CA LEU A 35 3.25 -2.25 -0.37
C LEU A 35 3.90 -0.88 -0.14
N SER A 36 4.41 -0.61 1.07
CA SER A 36 5.14 0.61 1.41
C SER A 36 6.42 0.74 0.59
N THR A 37 7.18 -0.33 0.42
CA THR A 37 8.39 -0.33 -0.42
C THR A 37 8.06 -0.08 -1.88
N ALA A 38 7.04 -0.75 -2.43
CA ALA A 38 6.59 -0.53 -3.81
C ALA A 38 6.12 0.91 -4.04
N TYR A 39 5.36 1.46 -3.10
CA TYR A 39 4.89 2.84 -3.13
C TYR A 39 6.06 3.84 -3.08
N GLN A 40 7.00 3.66 -2.17
CA GLN A 40 8.20 4.50 -2.09
C GLN A 40 9.04 4.43 -3.36
N ALA A 41 9.19 3.26 -3.98
CA ALA A 41 9.90 3.10 -5.25
C ALA A 41 9.20 3.84 -6.41
N ALA A 42 7.86 3.77 -6.47
CA ALA A 42 7.06 4.53 -7.43
C ALA A 42 7.25 6.04 -7.25
N ARG A 43 7.17 6.54 -6.01
CA ARG A 43 7.40 7.96 -5.69
C ARG A 43 8.83 8.41 -5.96
N ALA A 44 9.83 7.58 -5.66
CA ALA A 44 11.23 7.86 -6.01
C ALA A 44 11.45 7.96 -7.53
N SER A 45 10.65 7.23 -8.31
CA SER A 45 10.65 7.27 -9.78
C SER A 45 9.70 8.33 -10.35
N ASN A 46 9.09 9.15 -9.49
CA ASN A 46 8.10 10.18 -9.83
C ASN A 46 6.93 9.64 -10.69
N THR A 47 6.51 8.40 -10.41
CA THR A 47 5.38 7.76 -11.08
C THR A 47 4.24 7.50 -10.11
N SER A 48 3.04 7.50 -10.66
CA SER A 48 1.76 7.17 -9.99
C SER A 48 1.47 5.68 -10.00
N VAL A 49 2.33 4.90 -10.65
CA VAL A 49 2.16 3.46 -10.87
C VAL A 49 2.94 2.72 -9.79
N VAL A 50 2.21 2.08 -8.88
CA VAL A 50 2.76 1.21 -7.84
C VAL A 50 2.74 -0.23 -8.38
N THR A 51 3.94 -0.81 -8.51
CA THR A 51 4.11 -2.19 -8.96
C THR A 51 4.58 -3.05 -7.79
N LEU A 52 3.79 -4.06 -7.45
CA LEU A 52 4.13 -5.03 -6.42
C LEU A 52 5.06 -6.14 -6.97
N PRO A 53 5.80 -6.84 -6.08
CA PRO A 53 6.74 -7.89 -6.49
C PRO A 53 6.09 -9.10 -7.17
N ASP A 54 4.79 -9.32 -6.93
CA ASP A 54 4.00 -10.37 -7.57
C ASP A 54 3.53 -9.98 -9.00
N GLY A 55 3.86 -8.76 -9.44
CA GLY A 55 3.48 -8.22 -10.75
C GLY A 55 2.14 -7.49 -10.74
N GLN A 56 1.46 -7.38 -9.60
CA GLN A 56 0.25 -6.58 -9.48
C GLN A 56 0.59 -5.09 -9.62
N VAL A 57 -0.26 -4.36 -10.35
CA VAL A 57 -0.07 -2.93 -10.63
C VAL A 57 -1.29 -2.17 -10.17
N GLY A 58 -1.08 -1.11 -9.41
CA GLY A 58 -2.11 -0.16 -9.01
C GLY A 58 -1.70 1.26 -9.39
N ILE A 59 -2.66 2.04 -9.87
CA ILE A 59 -2.43 3.44 -10.22
C ILE A 59 -3.05 4.28 -9.11
N ILE A 60 -2.24 5.16 -8.55
CA ILE A 60 -2.69 6.18 -7.60
C ILE A 60 -2.59 7.50 -8.30
N ASP A 61 -3.70 7.92 -8.91
CA ASP A 61 -3.74 9.16 -9.69
C ASP A 61 -3.48 10.36 -8.76
N PRO A 62 -2.41 11.15 -8.99
CA PRO A 62 -2.12 12.31 -8.19
C PRO A 62 -2.88 13.49 -8.82
N GLU A 63 -4.15 13.66 -8.45
CA GLU A 63 -4.92 14.81 -8.93
C GLU A 63 -4.35 16.17 -8.44
N SER A 64 -3.40 16.21 -7.49
CA SER A 64 -2.71 17.44 -7.09
C SER A 64 -1.49 17.21 -6.17
N PRO A 65 -0.57 18.20 -6.08
CA PRO A 65 0.79 18.00 -5.58
C PRO A 65 0.85 17.96 -4.05
N GLU A 66 1.86 17.27 -3.55
CA GLU A 66 2.18 17.06 -2.12
C GLU A 66 1.31 16.01 -1.42
N VAL A 67 1.71 14.75 -1.59
CA VAL A 67 1.32 13.69 -0.64
C VAL A 67 1.96 14.00 0.70
N VAL A 68 1.14 14.32 1.70
CA VAL A 68 1.61 14.63 3.06
C VAL A 68 1.84 13.36 3.88
N GLY A 69 1.26 12.24 3.45
CA GLY A 69 1.47 10.93 4.05
C GLY A 69 0.68 9.83 3.35
N VAL A 70 0.84 8.59 3.81
CA VAL A 70 0.07 7.42 3.36
C VAL A 70 -0.40 6.62 4.57
N SER A 71 -1.53 5.95 4.41
CA SER A 71 -2.10 5.04 5.41
C SER A 71 -2.46 3.71 4.75
N TYR A 72 -2.24 2.62 5.48
CA TYR A 72 -2.49 1.26 5.03
C TYR A 72 -3.63 0.68 5.86
N HIS A 73 -4.70 0.26 5.20
CA HIS A 73 -5.89 -0.28 5.87
C HIS A 73 -6.11 -1.72 5.46
N LEU A 74 -6.21 -2.63 6.43
CA LEU A 74 -6.62 -4.00 6.20
C LEU A 74 -8.09 -4.03 5.83
N LEU A 75 -8.42 -4.68 4.73
CA LEU A 75 -9.80 -4.95 4.34
C LEU A 75 -10.19 -6.39 4.66
N ASP A 76 -11.44 -6.59 5.07
CA ASP A 76 -12.05 -7.91 5.15
C ASP A 76 -12.46 -8.42 3.74
N GLY A 77 -12.87 -9.67 3.64
CA GLY A 77 -13.45 -10.27 2.43
C GLY A 77 -14.74 -9.60 1.93
N ALA A 78 -15.29 -8.64 2.68
CA ALA A 78 -16.46 -7.83 2.34
C ALA A 78 -16.12 -6.35 2.08
N ASP A 79 -14.87 -6.02 1.74
CA ASP A 79 -14.38 -4.66 1.43
C ASP A 79 -14.42 -3.67 2.62
N ALA A 80 -14.76 -4.14 3.82
CA ALA A 80 -14.80 -3.33 5.02
C ALA A 80 -13.40 -3.11 5.60
N GLU A 81 -13.08 -1.87 5.98
CA GLU A 81 -11.84 -1.54 6.72
C GLU A 81 -11.91 -2.16 8.12
N ILE A 82 -11.04 -3.13 8.40
CA ILE A 82 -10.96 -3.81 9.70
C ILE A 82 -10.05 -3.02 10.64
N ALA A 83 -8.87 -2.60 10.15
CA ALA A 83 -7.85 -1.96 10.96
C ALA A 83 -6.83 -1.18 10.11
N THR A 84 -6.31 -0.08 10.63
CA THR A 84 -5.11 0.57 10.09
C THR A 84 -3.87 -0.21 10.54
N ILE A 85 -3.01 -0.58 9.59
CA ILE A 85 -1.77 -1.33 9.86
C ILE A 85 -0.57 -0.41 9.61
N ALA A 86 0.44 -0.50 10.46
CA ALA A 86 1.73 0.12 10.20
C ALA A 86 2.63 -0.85 9.41
N PRO A 87 3.39 -0.38 8.40
CA PRO A 87 4.42 -1.19 7.77
C PRO A 87 5.39 -1.74 8.82
N ALA A 88 5.75 -3.02 8.73
CA ALA A 88 6.79 -3.58 9.58
C ALA A 88 8.10 -2.79 9.42
N ALA A 89 8.85 -2.60 10.51
CA ALA A 89 10.16 -1.95 10.41
C ALA A 89 11.03 -2.68 9.36
N PRO A 90 11.75 -1.94 8.49
CA PRO A 90 12.67 -2.58 7.55
C PRO A 90 13.65 -3.43 8.34
N LYS A 91 13.69 -4.75 8.07
CA LYS A 91 14.67 -5.63 8.71
C LYS A 91 16.06 -5.10 8.33
N PRO A 92 16.95 -4.83 9.31
CA PRO A 92 18.33 -4.49 9.00
C PRO A 92 18.96 -5.69 8.27
N ASN A 93 19.49 -5.43 7.09
CA ASN A 93 20.27 -6.38 6.31
C ASN A 93 21.57 -6.76 7.03
#